data_AF-A0A1C6D6S8-F1
#
_entry.id   AF-A0A1C6D6S8-F1
#
_cell.length_a   1.000
_cell.length_b   1.000
_cell.length_c   1.000
_cell.angle_alpha   90.00
_cell.angle_beta   90.00
_cell.angle_gamma   90.00
#
_symmetry.space_group_name_H-M   'P 1'
#
loop_
_entity.id
_entity.type
_entity.pdbx_description
1 polymer ?
#
loop_
_entity_poly.entity_id
_entity_poly.type
_entity_poly.pdbx_seq_one_letter_code
_entity_poly.pdbx_strand_id
1 'polypeptide(L)' 'MKKVIFSQILAKNGVTNFRGLFDENGLPVNVELEVNEDGVVLTAIRRKLSDVELMEICNSVDGCESCVFQGDCDGEGGEI' A
#
# COMPACT_ATOMS: atom_id res chain seq x y z
N MET A 1 -3.53 -18.24 0.56
CA MET A 1 -2.16 -18.78 0.63
C MET A 1 -1.36 -17.86 1.54
N LYS A 2 -0.79 -18.33 2.66
CA LYS A 2 -0.02 -17.46 3.58
C LYS A 2 1.38 -17.24 2.99
N LYS A 3 1.72 -16.01 2.60
CA LYS A 3 3.09 -15.65 2.19
C LYS A 3 3.90 -15.30 3.44
N VAL A 4 4.94 -16.08 3.72
CA VAL A 4 5.86 -15.82 4.84
C VAL A 4 7.10 -15.13 4.27
N ILE A 5 7.40 -13.95 4.78
CA ILE A 5 8.56 -13.16 4.35
C ILE A 5 9.65 -13.35 5.40
N PHE A 6 10.73 -14.02 5.00
CA PHE A 6 11.92 -14.17 5.83
C PHE A 6 12.90 -13.06 5.48
N SER A 7 13.15 -12.17 6.44
CA SER A 7 14.22 -11.17 6.34
C SER A 7 15.13 -11.33 7.56
N GLN A 8 16.44 -11.42 7.33
CA GLN A 8 17.40 -11.25 8.41
C GLN A 8 17.36 -9.77 8.79
N ILE A 9 17.03 -9.50 10.05
CA ILE A 9 16.96 -8.14 10.62
C ILE A 9 18.38 -7.57 10.68
N LEU A 10 18.89 -7.09 9.55
CA LEU A 10 20.02 -6.15 9.52
C LEU A 10 19.43 -4.76 9.75
N ALA A 11 18.91 -4.54 10.95
CA ALA A 11 18.29 -3.29 11.32
C ALA A 11 19.37 -2.20 11.41
N LYS A 12 19.22 -1.13 10.63
CA LYS A 12 19.98 0.09 10.84
C LYS A 12 19.25 0.84 11.96
N ASN A 13 19.88 0.95 13.14
CA ASN A 13 19.30 1.58 14.33
C ASN A 13 17.99 0.92 14.82
N GLY A 14 17.86 -0.41 14.72
CA GLY A 14 16.65 -1.10 15.19
C GLY A 14 15.47 -1.09 14.22
N VAL A 15 15.57 -0.40 13.08
CA VAL A 15 14.50 -0.31 12.07
C VAL A 15 14.82 -1.12 10.80
N THR A 16 13.83 -1.87 10.31
CA THR A 16 13.84 -2.58 9.02
C THR A 16 12.64 -2.15 8.18
N ASN A 17 12.86 -1.83 6.91
CA ASN A 17 11.82 -1.35 6.01
C ASN A 17 11.63 -2.34 4.86
N PHE A 18 10.40 -2.81 4.66
CA PHE A 18 10.01 -3.75 3.62
C PHE A 18 9.24 -3.01 2.52
N ARG A 19 9.64 -3.25 1.26
CA ARG A 19 9.02 -2.69 0.06
C ARG A 19 8.55 -3.81 -0.87
N GLY A 20 7.65 -3.48 -1.81
CA GLY A 20 7.10 -4.45 -2.77
C GLY A 20 6.02 -5.35 -2.16
N LEU A 21 5.39 -4.91 -1.07
CA LEU A 21 4.22 -5.56 -0.48
C LEU A 21 2.97 -4.87 -0.96
N PHE A 22 1.89 -5.64 -1.06
CA PHE A 22 0.59 -5.16 -1.50
C PHE A 22 -0.49 -5.64 -0.54
N ASP A 23 -1.51 -4.81 -0.32
CA ASP A 23 -2.68 -5.20 0.46
C ASP A 23 -3.62 -6.13 -0.32
N GLU A 24 -4.76 -6.49 0.28
CA GLU A 24 -5.76 -7.36 -0.35
C GLU A 24 -6.35 -6.80 -1.64
N ASN A 25 -6.28 -5.48 -1.83
CA ASN A 25 -6.75 -4.76 -3.00
C ASN A 25 -5.64 -4.58 -4.05
N GLY A 26 -4.44 -5.14 -3.82
CA GLY A 26 -3.31 -5.03 -4.72
C GLY A 26 -2.57 -3.69 -4.62
N LEU A 27 -2.74 -2.95 -3.52
CA LEU A 27 -2.17 -1.61 -3.36
C LEU A 27 -0.88 -1.62 -2.55
N PRO A 28 0.14 -0.83 -2.93
CA PRO A 28 1.45 -0.92 -2.33
C PRO A 28 1.46 -0.45 -0.87
N VAL A 29 2.06 -1.28 -0.01
CA VAL A 29 2.23 -1.05 1.41
C VAL A 29 3.72 -1.05 1.73
N ASN A 30 4.14 -0.07 2.53
CA ASN A 30 5.44 -0.10 3.19
C ASN A 30 5.23 -0.70 4.58
N VAL A 31 6.02 -1.72 4.91
CA VAL A 31 6.02 -2.27 6.27
C VAL A 31 7.32 -1.86 6.94
N GLU A 32 7.20 -1.29 8.13
CA GLU A 32 8.32 -0.97 8.99
C GLU A 32 8.28 -1.88 10.21
N LEU A 33 9.44 -2.43 10.56
CA LEU A 33 9.64 -3.22 11.76
C LEU A 33 10.68 -2.52 12.61
N GLU A 34 10.29 -2.11 13.81
CA GLU A 34 11.14 -1.46 14.79
C GLU A 34 11.31 -2.37 16.01
N VAL A 35 12.55 -2.51 16.47
CA VAL A 35 12.89 -3.16 17.74
C VAL A 35 13.29 -2.08 18.74
N ASN A 36 12.53 -1.96 19.82
CA ASN A 36 12.75 -0.97 20.88
C ASN A 36 12.80 -1.65 22.27
N GLU A 37 12.92 -0.85 23.33
CA GLU A 37 13.03 -1.36 24.71
C GLU A 37 11.78 -2.15 25.16
N ASP A 38 10.61 -1.85 24.58
CA ASP A 38 9.34 -2.49 24.88
C ASP A 38 9.08 -3.75 24.03
N GLY A 39 9.95 -4.05 23.07
CA GLY A 39 9.89 -5.25 22.23
C GLY A 39 9.93 -4.94 20.74
N VAL A 40 9.00 -5.51 19.97
CA VAL A 40 8.97 -5.41 18.50
C VAL A 40 7.66 -4.78 18.06
N VAL A 41 7.76 -3.68 17.31
CA VAL A 41 6.63 -2.97 16.71
C VAL A 41 6.66 -3.22 15.20
N LEU A 42 5.52 -3.62 14.64
CA LEU A 42 5.31 -3.73 13.21
C LEU A 42 4.26 -2.71 12.78
N THR A 43 4.64 -1.82 11.86
CA THR A 43 3.77 -0.79 11.31
C THR A 43 3.60 -1.03 9.81
N ALA A 44 2.36 -1.25 9.36
CA ALA A 44 2.03 -1.31 7.94
C ALA A 44 1.40 0.01 7.52
N ILE A 45 2.06 0.72 6.60
CA ILE A 45 1.65 2.04 6.12
C ILE A 45 1.32 1.92 4.64
N ARG A 46 0.08 2.22 4.26
CA ARG A 46 -0.29 2.35 2.85
C ARG A 46 0.51 3.49 2.25
N ARG A 47 1.29 3.21 1.21
CA ARG A 47 2.07 4.25 0.56
C ARG A 47 1.09 5.19 -0.14
N LYS A 48 1.29 6.50 0.00
CA LYS A 48 0.58 7.47 -0.84
C LYS A 48 0.94 7.19 -2.30
N LEU A 49 -0.07 6.89 -3.10
CA LEU A 49 0.09 6.72 -4.54
C LEU A 49 0.22 8.07 -5.22
N SER A 50 0.99 8.09 -6.30
CA SER A 50 0.95 9.20 -7.25
C SER A 50 -0.32 9.15 -8.10
N ASP A 51 -0.70 10.28 -8.69
CA ASP A 51 -1.87 10.37 -9.57
C ASP A 51 -1.76 9.42 -10.77
N VAL A 52 -0.55 9.18 -11.29
CA VAL A 52 -0.29 8.21 -12.36
C VAL A 52 -0.60 6.78 -11.92
N GLU A 53 -0.12 6.39 -10.73
CA GLU A 53 -0.37 5.05 -10.20
C GLU A 53 -1.84 4.84 -9.87
N LEU A 54 -2.52 5.86 -9.35
CA LEU A 54 -3.97 5.86 -9.15
C LEU A 54 -4.71 5.65 -10.47
N MET A 55 -4.36 6.43 -11.51
CA MET A 55 -4.96 6.31 -12.85
C MET A 55 -4.71 4.93 -13.46
N GLU A 56 -3.50 4.39 -13.39
CA GLU A 56 -3.19 3.04 -13.91
C GLU A 56 -4.04 1.95 -13.22
N ILE A 57 -4.22 2.06 -11.90
CA ILE A 57 -5.05 1.12 -11.14
C ILE A 57 -6.52 1.24 -11.55
N CYS A 58 -7.06 2.46 -11.65
CA CYS A 58 -8.45 2.64 -12.06
C CYS A 58 -8.70 2.34 -13.55
N ASN A 59 -7.71 2.52 -14.42
CA ASN A 59 -7.81 2.14 -15.84
C ASN A 59 -7.76 0.62 -16.05
N SER A 60 -7.31 -0.14 -15.05
CA SER A 60 -7.30 -1.61 -15.11
C SER A 60 -8.65 -2.26 -14.80
N VAL A 61 -9.66 -1.46 -14.41
CA VAL A 61 -11.01 -1.91 -14.07
C VAL A 61 -12.06 -1.20 -14.93
N ASP A 62 -13.18 -1.88 -15.22
CA ASP A 62 -14.27 -1.33 -16.04
C ASP A 62 -15.05 -0.27 -15.23
N GLY A 63 -14.66 0.99 -15.41
CA GLY A 63 -15.32 2.15 -14.81
C GLY A 63 -14.85 2.46 -13.38
N CYS A 64 -14.90 3.75 -13.00
CA CYS A 64 -14.38 4.15 -11.68
C CYS A 64 -15.23 3.66 -10.50
N GLU A 65 -16.48 3.25 -10.74
CA GLU A 65 -17.31 2.58 -9.72
C GLU A 65 -16.70 1.26 -9.23
N SER A 66 -15.91 0.60 -10.07
CA SER A 66 -15.20 -0.64 -9.73
C SER A 66 -13.81 -0.39 -9.16
N CYS A 67 -13.36 0.88 -9.07
CA CYS A 67 -12.03 1.21 -8.57
C CYS A 67 -12.02 1.32 -7.04
N VAL A 68 -10.96 0.79 -6.42
CA VAL A 68 -10.73 0.84 -4.96
C VAL A 68 -10.59 2.30 -4.44
N PHE A 69 -10.40 3.25 -5.34
CA PHE A 69 -10.31 4.69 -5.09
C PHE A 69 -11.57 5.45 -5.55
N GLN A 70 -12.74 4.82 -5.56
CA GLN A 70 -14.00 5.43 -6.01
C GLN A 70 -14.29 6.80 -5.36
N GLY A 71 -13.91 7.01 -4.10
CA GLY A 71 -14.09 8.29 -3.38
C GLY A 71 -13.14 9.41 -3.80
N ASP A 72 -12.06 9.10 -4.52
CA ASP A 72 -11.16 10.09 -5.15
C ASP A 72 -11.54 10.34 -6.62
N CYS A 73 -12.50 9.58 -7.16
CA CYS A 73 -13.14 9.84 -8.44
C CYS A 73 -14.28 10.83 -8.25
N ASP A 74 -13.92 12.10 -8.02
CA ASP A 74 -14.88 13.18 -8.03
C ASP A 74 -15.32 13.50 -9.48
N GLY A 75 -16.46 12.93 -9.88
CA GLY A 75 -17.54 13.69 -10.51
C GLY A 75 -17.37 14.31 -11.91
N GLU A 76 -16.31 14.07 -12.68
CA GLU A 76 -16.28 14.51 -14.10
C GLU A 76 -16.81 13.42 -15.05
N GLY A 77 -18.09 13.09 -14.89
CA GLY A 77 -18.74 12.04 -15.68
C GLY A 77 -20.27 12.10 -15.71
N GLY A 78 -20.86 13.30 -15.68
CA GLY A 78 -22.32 13.45 -15.85
C GLY A 78 -22.78 14.90 -16.01
N GLU A 79 -23.53 15.14 -17.08
CA GLU A 79 -24.14 16.41 -17.58
C GLU A 79 -23.12 17.32 -18.31
N ILE A 80 -23.17 17.53 -19.64
CA ILE A 80 -24.29 17.84 -20.56
C ILE A 80 -24.11 17.12 -21.90
#